data_AF-A0A536D015-F1
#
_entry.id   AF-A0A536D015-F1
#
_cell.length_a   1.000
_cell.length_b   1.000
_cell.length_c   1.000
_cell.angle_alpha   90.00
_cell.angle_beta   90.00
_cell.angle_gamma   90.00
#
_symmetry.space_group_name_H-M   'P 1'
#
loop_
_entity.id
_entity.type
_entity.pdbx_description
1 polymer ?
#
loop_
_entity_poly.entity_id
_entity_poly.type
_entity_poly.pdbx_seq_one_letter_code
_entity_poly.pdbx_strand_id
1 'polypeptide(L)' 'PVIPFFFLRGTTGVVVAFVVSLLAHFLVGAAKSLFTLRAWWAAGLEMTLAGVIVGGITYSLGLLIKVGG' A
#
# COMPACT_ATOMS: atom_id res chain seq x y z
N PRO A 1 3.07 -0.15 7.21
CA PRO A 1 2.09 0.95 7.01
C PRO A 1 2.06 2.00 8.15
N VAL A 2 2.08 1.64 9.44
CA VAL A 2 1.87 2.62 10.53
C VAL A 2 3.17 3.26 11.06
N ILE A 3 4.31 2.57 10.93
CA ILE A 3 5.62 2.99 11.45
C ILE A 3 6.02 4.42 11.04
N PRO A 4 5.80 4.89 9.80
CA PRO A 4 6.21 6.24 9.40
C PRO A 4 5.53 7.37 10.20
N PHE A 5 4.32 7.14 10.71
CA PHE A 5 3.60 8.14 11.52
C PHE A 5 4.17 8.34 12.92
N PHE A 6 5.05 7.45 13.40
CA PHE A 6 5.76 7.65 14.67
C PHE A 6 6.81 8.77 14.58
N PHE A 7 7.31 9.05 13.38
CA PHE A 7 8.42 10.00 13.15
C PHE A 7 8.01 11.19 12.30
N LEU A 8 7.03 11.02 11.40
CA LEU A 8 6.60 12.03 10.45
C LEU A 8 5.14 12.43 10.69
N ARG A 9 4.86 13.73 10.66
CA ARG A 9 3.52 14.31 10.81
C ARG A 9 3.05 14.99 9.53
N GLY A 10 1.74 15.15 9.39
CA GLY A 10 1.13 15.85 8.26
C GLY A 10 1.21 15.07 6.94
N THR A 11 1.10 15.79 5.83
CA THR A 11 1.09 15.23 4.45
C THR A 11 2.35 14.45 4.10
N THR A 12 3.51 14.86 4.60
CA THR A 12 4.77 14.13 4.41
C THR A 12 4.74 12.72 5.00
N GLY A 13 4.16 12.56 6.20
CA GLY A 13 4.00 11.25 6.83
C GLY A 13 3.09 10.31 6.02
N VAL A 14 2.04 10.86 5.42
CA VAL A 14 1.11 10.10 4.54
C VAL A 14 1.82 9.60 3.29
N VAL A 15 2.60 10.45 2.62
CA VAL A 15 3.34 10.06 1.39
C VAL A 15 4.37 8.98 1.70
N VAL A 16 5.14 9.13 2.78
CA VAL A 16 6.12 8.11 3.17
C VAL A 16 5.43 6.81 3.57
N ALA A 17 4.34 6.87 4.34
CA ALA A 17 3.55 5.68 4.68
C ALA A 17 2.99 4.97 3.46
N PHE A 18 2.54 5.72 2.46
CA PHE A 18 2.05 5.18 1.19
C PHE A 18 3.15 4.42 0.43
N VAL A 19 4.31 5.06 0.21
CA VAL A 19 5.45 4.43 -0.51
C VAL A 19 5.94 3.19 0.22
N VAL A 20 6.13 3.27 1.55
CA VAL A 20 6.55 2.11 2.36
C VAL A 20 5.52 0.98 2.31
N SER A 21 4.23 1.31 2.27
CA SER A 21 3.16 0.31 2.16
C SER A 21 3.18 -0.42 0.81
N LEU A 22 3.43 0.29 -0.29
CA LEU A 22 3.56 -0.31 -1.62
C LEU A 22 4.78 -1.24 -1.70
N LEU A 23 5.93 -0.78 -1.19
CA LEU A 23 7.14 -1.61 -1.13
C LEU A 23 6.93 -2.87 -0.29
N ALA A 24 6.25 -2.75 0.84
CA ALA A 24 5.93 -3.91 1.68
C ALA A 24 5.02 -4.91 0.96
N HIS A 25 3.98 -4.46 0.25
CA HIS A 25 3.11 -5.35 -0.53
C HIS A 25 3.87 -6.06 -1.65
N PHE A 26 4.72 -5.32 -2.37
CA PHE A 26 5.55 -5.88 -3.43
C PHE A 26 6.51 -6.94 -2.88
N LEU A 27 7.23 -6.63 -1.79
CA LEU A 27 8.19 -7.54 -1.16
C LEU A 27 7.53 -8.79 -0.60
N VAL A 28 6.35 -8.68 0.00
CA VAL A 28 5.61 -9.86 0.50
C VAL A 28 5.13 -10.74 -0.67
N GLY A 29 4.65 -10.13 -1.76
CA GLY A 29 4.27 -10.86 -2.97
C GLY A 29 5.45 -11.54 -3.64
N ALA A 30 6.59 -10.85 -3.74
CA ALA A 30 7.84 -11.39 -4.26
C ALA A 30 8.39 -12.51 -3.36
N ALA A 31 8.36 -12.37 -2.05
CA ALA A 31 8.82 -13.42 -1.11
C ALA A 31 8.00 -14.71 -1.24
N LYS A 32 6.67 -14.60 -1.38
CA LYS A 32 5.80 -15.77 -1.58
C LYS A 32 6.08 -16.47 -2.92
N SER A 33 6.47 -15.73 -3.95
CA SER A 33 6.78 -16.30 -5.26
C SER A 33 7.99 -17.25 -5.24
N LEU A 34 8.95 -17.02 -4.34
CA LEU A 34 10.14 -17.85 -4.16
C LEU A 34 9.80 -19.31 -3.85
N PHE A 35 8.69 -19.53 -3.14
CA PHE A 35 8.20 -20.87 -2.76
C PHE A 35 7.27 -21.51 -3.80
N THR A 36 6.80 -20.74 -4.79
CA THR A 36 5.84 -21.21 -5.81
C THR A 36 6.43 -21.30 -7.21
N LEU A 37 7.71 -20.98 -7.38
CA LEU A 37 8.44 -20.93 -8.67
C LEU A 37 7.76 -20.06 -9.76
N ARG A 38 6.77 -19.22 -9.39
CA ARG A 38 6.15 -18.23 -10.28
C ARG A 38 7.07 -17.01 -10.41
N ALA A 39 6.95 -16.29 -11.53
CA ALA A 39 7.67 -15.03 -11.74
C ALA A 39 7.41 -14.04 -10.59
N TRP A 40 8.46 -13.72 -9.84
CA TRP A 40 8.43 -12.86 -8.66
C TRP A 40 7.91 -11.46 -8.94
N TRP A 41 8.22 -10.94 -10.13
CA TRP A 41 7.72 -9.66 -10.59
C TRP A 41 6.20 -9.65 -10.72
N ALA A 42 5.62 -10.67 -11.35
CA ALA A 42 4.18 -10.77 -11.56
C ALA A 42 3.41 -10.93 -10.23
N ALA A 43 3.92 -11.75 -9.32
CA ALA A 43 3.32 -11.97 -8.00
C ALA A 43 3.42 -10.71 -7.10
N GLY A 44 4.55 -10.01 -7.14
CA GLY A 44 4.72 -8.73 -6.45
C GLY A 44 3.77 -7.65 -6.99
N LEU A 45 3.61 -7.59 -8.32
CA LEU A 45 2.72 -6.61 -8.96
C LEU A 45 1.25 -6.88 -8.65
N GLU A 46 0.79 -8.14 -8.72
CA GLU A 46 -0.57 -8.55 -8.34
C GLU A 46 -0.93 -8.04 -6.93
N MET A 47 -0.03 -8.24 -5.96
CA MET A 47 -0.25 -7.85 -4.57
C MET A 47 -0.17 -6.33 -4.36
N THR A 48 0.71 -5.65 -5.09
CA THR A 48 0.82 -4.17 -5.04
C THR A 48 -0.41 -3.52 -5.63
N LEU A 49 -0.93 -4.06 -6.74
CA LEU A 49 -2.15 -3.57 -7.40
C LEU A 49 -3.36 -3.66 -6.48
N ALA A 50 -3.51 -4.79 -5.77
CA ALA A 50 -4.55 -4.95 -4.75
C ALA A 50 -4.45 -3.88 -3.64
N GLY A 51 -3.23 -3.60 -3.17
CA GLY A 51 -2.97 -2.55 -2.18
C GLY A 51 -3.34 -1.14 -2.67
N VAL A 52 -3.03 -0.82 -3.92
CA VAL A 52 -3.40 0.47 -4.56
C VAL A 52 -4.92 0.61 -4.67
N ILE A 53 -5.62 -0.44 -5.11
CA ILE A 53 -7.08 -0.43 -5.28
C ILE A 53 -7.77 -0.19 -3.93
N VAL A 54 -7.40 -0.97 -2.90
CA VAL A 54 -7.98 -0.82 -1.57
C VAL A 54 -7.68 0.57 -1.01
N GLY A 55 -6.42 1.02 -1.09
CA GLY A 55 -6.03 2.36 -0.60
C GLY A 55 -6.77 3.50 -1.30
N GLY A 56 -6.94 3.41 -2.63
CA GLY A 56 -7.70 4.38 -3.42
C GLY A 56 -9.18 4.41 -3.06
N ILE A 57 -9.81 3.25 -2.87
CA ILE A 57 -11.21 3.14 -2.44
C ILE A 57 -11.40 3.75 -1.05
N THR A 58 -10.56 3.40 -0.08
CA THR A 58 -10.66 3.91 1.29
C THR A 58 -10.41 5.42 1.35
N TYR A 59 -9.45 5.95 0.58
CA TYR A 59 -9.20 7.38 0.50
C TYR A 59 -10.39 8.14 -0.10
N SER A 60 -10.96 7.62 -1.18
CA SER A 60 -12.12 8.21 -1.85
C SER A 60 -13.35 8.20 -0.94
N LEU A 61 -13.60 7.10 -0.23
CA LEU A 61 -14.63 7.02 0.81
C LEU A 61 -14.41 8.06 1.91
N GLY A 62 -13.17 8.23 2.38
CA GLY A 62 -12.82 9.27 3.35
C GLY A 62 -13.14 10.69 2.86
N LEU A 63 -12.88 10.97 1.57
CA LEU A 63 -13.25 12.25 0.95
C LEU A 63 -14.77 12.44 0.86
N LEU A 64 -15.52 11.42 0.43
CA LEU A 64 -16.97 11.47 0.30
C LEU A 64 -17.66 11.70 1.66
N ILE A 65 -17.21 11.00 2.71
CA ILE A 65 -17.73 11.18 4.06
C ILE A 65 -17.39 12.57 4.60
N LYS A 66 -16.18 13.08 4.33
CA LYS A 66 -15.78 14.44 4.72
C LYS A 66 -16.57 15.55 4.01
N VAL A 67 -17.06 15.30 2.80
CA VAL A 67 -17.88 16.26 2.04
C VAL A 67 -19.35 16.22 2.46
N GLY A 68 -19.83 15.10 3.00
CA GLY A 68 -21.23 14.90 3.39
C GLY A 68 -21.58 15.17 4.85
N GLY A 69 -20.61 15.45 5.73
CA GLY A 69 -20.80 15.78 7.15
C GLY A 69 -20.32 17.17 7.49
#